data_AF-A0A1B1S9Z9-F1
#
_entry.id   AF-A0A1B1S9Z9-F1
#
_cell.length_a   1.000
_cell.length_b   1.000
_cell.length_c   1.000
_cell.angle_alpha   90.00
_cell.angle_beta   90.00
_cell.angle_gamma   90.00
#
_symmetry.space_group_name_H-M   'P 1'
#
loop_
_entity.id
_entity.type
_entity.pdbx_description
1 polymer ?
#
loop_
_entity_poly.entity_id
_entity_poly.type
_entity_poly.pdbx_seq_one_letter_code
_entity_poly.pdbx_strand_id
1 'polypeptide(L)'
;MKTSLRYKIVLWMVWVQLALLPIIYIMLAVTNNGLIWRWNLLNWLMVGGYILGLLALPLSRGLEKPKLLKWWLRIDFWLSAIPAILVLPLLFYVGRHNIDAEDGDYVLYHTRGLMMAAPHYALGKKEGLFIRPMAKSVRINDYDNGKMDCFKVDTLRGCFYGLNSGGAQVSWVLPLDSIKYHQYAEDITELIDSIYQAQPLFRDYYHGTFVFPDNFAEINYDSYSINYEDSINYNTIDRLDGDSLRVTIINNGIIELPYPIDSVGNLTPKEVRTFFEKLKGGKQ
;
A
#
# COMPACT_ATOMS: atom_id res chain seq x y z
N MET A 1 -36.91 -39.72 -15.50
CA MET A 1 -36.88 -38.27 -15.82
C MET A 1 -35.74 -38.01 -16.80
N LYS A 2 -36.00 -37.64 -18.07
CA LYS A 2 -34.93 -37.15 -18.96
C LYS A 2 -34.54 -35.76 -18.47
N THR A 3 -33.50 -35.68 -17.65
CA THR A 3 -32.97 -34.39 -17.18
C THR A 3 -32.43 -33.63 -18.39
N SER A 4 -33.06 -32.50 -18.74
CA SER A 4 -32.54 -31.63 -19.79
C SER A 4 -31.13 -31.15 -19.42
N LEU A 5 -30.29 -30.87 -20.42
CA LEU A 5 -28.95 -30.32 -20.20
C LEU A 5 -29.02 -29.07 -19.32
N ARG A 6 -30.01 -28.19 -19.56
CA ARG A 6 -30.30 -27.00 -18.75
C ARG A 6 -30.57 -27.33 -17.28
N TYR A 7 -31.33 -28.38 -16.99
CA TYR A 7 -31.56 -28.82 -15.61
C TYR A 7 -30.27 -29.27 -14.92
N LYS A 8 -29.44 -30.04 -15.63
CA LYS A 8 -28.13 -30.45 -15.10
C LYS A 8 -27.23 -29.25 -14.79
N ILE A 9 -27.17 -28.27 -15.70
CA ILE A 9 -26.39 -27.04 -15.51
C ILE A 9 -26.85 -26.30 -14.23
N VAL A 10 -28.15 -26.07 -14.07
CA VAL A 10 -28.70 -25.40 -12.88
C VAL A 10 -28.38 -26.16 -11.60
N LEU A 11 -28.50 -27.49 -11.62
CA LEU A 11 -28.17 -28.31 -10.46
C LEU A 11 -26.68 -28.22 -10.12
N TRP A 12 -25.79 -28.24 -11.13
CA TRP A 12 -24.36 -28.04 -10.96
C TRP A 12 -24.01 -26.67 -10.37
N MET A 13 -24.66 -25.59 -10.82
CA MET A 13 -24.45 -24.25 -10.27
C MET A 13 -24.73 -24.22 -8.76
N VAL A 14 -25.84 -24.83 -8.33
CA VAL A 14 -26.22 -24.94 -6.91
C VAL A 14 -25.17 -25.72 -6.13
N TRP A 15 -24.74 -26.88 -6.63
CA TRP A 15 -23.74 -27.71 -5.94
C TRP A 15 -22.37 -27.04 -5.84
N VAL A 16 -21.91 -26.39 -6.92
CA VAL A 16 -20.65 -25.63 -6.92
C VAL A 16 -20.73 -24.53 -5.88
N GLN A 17 -21.82 -23.79 -5.82
CA GLN A 17 -21.98 -22.71 -4.85
C GLN A 17 -22.01 -23.21 -3.39
N LEU A 18 -22.68 -24.33 -3.12
CA LEU A 18 -22.62 -24.99 -1.81
C LEU A 18 -21.21 -25.46 -1.46
N ALA A 19 -20.46 -25.99 -2.43
CA ALA A 19 -19.07 -26.42 -2.23
C ALA A 19 -18.11 -25.24 -2.00
N LEU A 20 -18.41 -24.05 -2.53
CA LEU A 20 -17.60 -22.83 -2.31
C LEU A 20 -17.66 -22.35 -0.85
N LEU A 21 -18.75 -22.56 -0.13
CA LEU A 21 -18.90 -22.09 1.26
C LEU A 21 -17.80 -22.63 2.21
N PRO A 22 -17.56 -23.96 2.33
CA PRO A 22 -16.49 -24.46 3.18
C PRO A 22 -15.10 -24.05 2.69
N ILE A 23 -14.90 -23.92 1.36
CA ILE A 23 -13.63 -23.45 0.79
C ILE A 23 -13.34 -22.02 1.23
N ILE A 24 -14.30 -21.11 1.06
CA ILE A 24 -14.19 -19.71 1.48
C ILE A 24 -13.95 -19.61 2.98
N TYR A 25 -14.64 -20.41 3.79
CA TYR A 25 -14.43 -20.46 5.24
C TYR A 25 -12.99 -20.85 5.62
N ILE A 26 -12.44 -21.89 4.99
CA ILE A 26 -11.04 -22.30 5.20
C ILE A 26 -10.09 -21.18 4.77
N MET A 27 -10.36 -20.55 3.62
CA MET A 27 -9.51 -19.46 3.12
C MET A 27 -9.51 -18.23 4.04
N LEU A 28 -10.65 -17.90 4.65
CA LEU A 28 -10.76 -16.85 5.67
C LEU A 28 -9.97 -17.19 6.93
N ALA A 29 -10.05 -18.44 7.38
CA ALA A 29 -9.28 -18.91 8.54
C ALA A 29 -7.76 -18.80 8.30
N VAL A 30 -7.29 -19.10 7.09
CA VAL A 30 -5.87 -18.96 6.71
C VAL A 30 -5.42 -17.49 6.72
N THR A 31 -6.25 -16.58 6.21
CA THR A 31 -5.93 -15.13 6.20
C THR A 31 -5.92 -14.50 7.59
N ASN A 32 -6.60 -15.11 8.58
CA ASN A 32 -6.62 -14.60 9.95
C ASN A 32 -5.22 -14.57 10.61
N ASN A 33 -4.25 -15.29 10.04
CA ASN A 33 -2.84 -15.25 10.43
C ASN A 33 -2.06 -14.06 9.83
N GLY A 34 -2.77 -13.07 9.26
CA GLY A 34 -2.17 -11.91 8.61
C GLY A 34 -1.63 -12.18 7.20
N LEU A 35 -1.88 -13.36 6.62
CA LEU A 35 -1.52 -13.66 5.23
C LEU A 35 -2.55 -13.07 4.27
N ILE A 36 -2.08 -12.67 3.10
CA ILE A 36 -2.92 -12.14 2.03
C ILE A 36 -2.89 -13.11 0.84
N TRP A 37 -4.05 -13.44 0.28
CA TRP A 37 -4.12 -14.27 -0.94
C TRP A 37 -3.65 -13.52 -2.16
N ARG A 38 -2.67 -14.06 -2.91
CA ARG A 38 -2.27 -13.49 -4.20
C ARG A 38 -3.45 -13.44 -5.17
N TRP A 39 -3.41 -12.45 -6.05
CA TRP A 39 -4.43 -12.19 -7.08
C TRP A 39 -5.83 -11.90 -6.54
N ASN A 40 -5.96 -11.57 -5.24
CA ASN A 40 -7.25 -11.42 -4.58
C ASN A 40 -8.14 -12.68 -4.72
N LEU A 41 -7.55 -13.87 -4.66
CA LEU A 41 -8.23 -15.15 -4.91
C LEU A 41 -9.53 -15.31 -4.08
N LEU A 42 -9.48 -14.99 -2.79
CA LEU A 42 -10.64 -15.03 -1.90
C LEU A 42 -11.77 -14.12 -2.40
N ASN A 43 -11.45 -12.89 -2.80
CA ASN A 43 -12.43 -11.94 -3.33
C ASN A 43 -13.07 -12.47 -4.62
N TRP A 44 -12.27 -13.05 -5.54
CA TRP A 44 -12.80 -13.64 -6.78
C TRP A 44 -13.72 -14.83 -6.52
N LEU A 45 -13.42 -15.67 -5.54
CA LEU A 45 -14.28 -16.80 -5.17
C LEU A 45 -15.61 -16.33 -4.57
N MET A 46 -15.59 -15.30 -3.72
CA MET A 46 -16.82 -14.68 -3.20
C MET A 46 -17.66 -14.09 -4.34
N VAL A 47 -17.05 -13.29 -5.22
CA VAL A 47 -17.71 -12.70 -6.40
C VAL A 47 -18.32 -13.80 -7.28
N GLY A 48 -17.57 -14.85 -7.58
CA GLY A 48 -18.03 -15.99 -8.38
C GLY A 48 -19.23 -16.69 -7.75
N GLY A 49 -19.20 -16.91 -6.43
CA GLY A 49 -20.33 -17.47 -5.67
C GLY A 49 -21.60 -16.63 -5.80
N TYR A 50 -21.51 -15.31 -5.66
CA TYR A 50 -22.65 -14.41 -5.81
C TYR A 50 -23.19 -14.39 -7.25
N ILE A 51 -22.33 -14.42 -8.26
CA ILE A 51 -22.75 -14.50 -9.67
C ILE A 51 -23.53 -15.79 -9.93
N LEU A 52 -23.08 -16.93 -9.39
CA LEU A 52 -23.78 -18.20 -9.52
C LEU A 52 -25.20 -18.14 -8.94
N GLY A 53 -25.36 -17.60 -7.72
CA GLY A 53 -26.67 -17.49 -7.07
C GLY A 53 -27.64 -16.53 -7.79
N LEU A 54 -27.11 -15.45 -8.37
CA LEU A 54 -27.89 -14.52 -9.19
C LEU A 54 -28.36 -15.14 -10.51
N LEU A 55 -27.55 -15.99 -11.14
CA LEU A 55 -27.85 -16.58 -12.45
C LEU A 55 -28.68 -17.88 -12.35
N ALA A 56 -28.55 -18.63 -11.26
CA ALA A 56 -29.19 -19.94 -11.11
C ALA A 56 -30.73 -19.86 -11.21
N LEU A 57 -31.36 -18.86 -10.58
CA LEU A 57 -32.81 -18.69 -10.62
C LEU A 57 -33.34 -18.34 -12.03
N PRO A 58 -32.81 -17.32 -12.76
CA PRO A 58 -33.17 -17.03 -14.14
C PRO A 58 -33.01 -18.22 -15.09
N LEU A 59 -31.86 -18.90 -15.04
CA LEU A 59 -31.56 -20.05 -15.91
C LEU A 59 -32.53 -21.23 -15.69
N SER A 60 -33.02 -21.35 -14.46
CA SER A 60 -33.95 -22.39 -14.06
C SER A 60 -35.40 -22.17 -14.51
N ARG A 61 -35.76 -21.02 -15.10
CA ARG A 61 -37.14 -20.71 -15.49
C ARG A 61 -37.66 -21.70 -16.53
N GLY A 62 -38.92 -22.12 -16.36
CA GLY A 62 -39.59 -23.09 -17.23
C GLY A 62 -39.17 -24.56 -17.02
N LEU A 63 -38.27 -24.85 -16.09
CA LEU A 63 -37.90 -26.24 -15.76
C LEU A 63 -38.86 -26.85 -14.73
N GLU A 64 -39.23 -28.12 -14.95
CA GLU A 64 -39.85 -28.95 -13.92
C GLU A 64 -38.83 -29.22 -12.81
N LYS A 65 -39.15 -28.81 -11.58
CA LYS A 65 -38.23 -28.82 -10.44
C LYS A 65 -38.97 -29.28 -9.18
N PRO A 66 -38.32 -30.07 -8.30
CA PRO A 66 -38.88 -30.42 -7.01
C PRO A 66 -39.08 -29.18 -6.12
N LYS A 67 -40.01 -29.25 -5.17
CA LYS A 67 -40.36 -28.11 -4.28
C LYS A 67 -39.14 -27.53 -3.57
N LEU A 68 -38.26 -28.38 -3.05
CA LEU A 68 -37.02 -27.97 -2.37
C LEU A 68 -36.11 -27.12 -3.26
N LEU A 69 -35.83 -27.56 -4.49
CA LEU A 69 -34.99 -26.82 -5.42
C LEU A 69 -35.61 -25.47 -5.82
N LYS A 70 -36.95 -25.41 -5.97
CA LYS A 70 -37.64 -24.14 -6.24
C LYS A 70 -37.48 -23.13 -5.09
N TRP A 71 -37.53 -23.61 -3.85
CA TRP A 71 -37.40 -22.78 -2.66
C TRP A 71 -35.95 -22.31 -2.47
N TRP A 72 -34.99 -23.24 -2.60
CA TRP A 72 -33.56 -22.93 -2.52
C TRP A 72 -33.15 -21.85 -3.52
N LEU A 73 -33.50 -22.01 -4.80
CA LEU A 73 -33.16 -21.03 -5.85
C LEU A 73 -33.68 -19.61 -5.57
N ARG A 74 -34.82 -19.48 -4.87
CA ARG A 74 -35.35 -18.17 -4.49
C ARG A 74 -34.56 -17.55 -3.34
N ILE A 75 -34.26 -18.35 -2.32
CA ILE A 75 -33.47 -17.89 -1.18
C ILE A 75 -32.08 -17.48 -1.63
N ASP A 76 -31.44 -18.36 -2.39
CA ASP A 76 -30.09 -18.17 -2.91
C ASP A 76 -29.96 -16.92 -3.77
N PHE A 77 -30.95 -16.67 -4.64
CA PHE A 77 -31.02 -15.44 -5.42
C PHE A 77 -31.08 -14.19 -4.54
N TRP A 78 -31.93 -14.16 -3.52
CA TRP A 78 -32.04 -13.00 -2.63
C TRP A 78 -30.83 -12.83 -1.71
N LEU A 79 -30.28 -13.94 -1.18
CA LEU A 79 -29.04 -13.96 -0.42
C LEU A 79 -27.83 -13.55 -1.26
N SER A 80 -27.89 -13.68 -2.58
CA SER A 80 -26.85 -13.18 -3.48
C SER A 80 -27.11 -11.73 -3.89
N ALA A 81 -28.36 -11.36 -4.15
CA ALA A 81 -28.74 -10.01 -4.59
C ALA A 81 -28.54 -8.94 -3.51
N ILE A 82 -28.90 -9.21 -2.25
CA ILE A 82 -28.79 -8.24 -1.16
C ILE A 82 -27.31 -7.87 -0.92
N PRO A 83 -26.38 -8.83 -0.73
CA PRO A 83 -24.96 -8.53 -0.67
C PRO A 83 -24.43 -7.99 -2.00
N ALA A 84 -24.93 -8.40 -3.16
CA ALA A 84 -24.45 -7.87 -4.42
C ALA A 84 -24.65 -6.36 -4.59
N ILE A 85 -25.75 -5.84 -4.04
CA ILE A 85 -26.06 -4.41 -4.10
C ILE A 85 -25.34 -3.64 -2.99
N LEU A 86 -25.29 -4.18 -1.77
CA LEU A 86 -24.81 -3.47 -0.59
C LEU A 86 -23.34 -3.75 -0.27
N VAL A 87 -22.95 -5.03 -0.33
CA VAL A 87 -21.69 -5.56 0.22
C VAL A 87 -20.63 -5.73 -0.84
N LEU A 88 -20.97 -6.05 -2.09
CA LEU A 88 -20.02 -6.23 -3.18
C LEU A 88 -19.23 -4.95 -3.53
N PRO A 89 -19.86 -3.76 -3.60
CA PRO A 89 -19.11 -2.51 -3.71
C PRO A 89 -18.15 -2.35 -2.52
N LEU A 90 -18.63 -2.60 -1.30
CA LEU A 90 -17.83 -2.51 -0.08
C LEU A 90 -16.66 -3.51 -0.06
N LEU A 91 -16.85 -4.76 -0.49
CA LEU A 91 -15.79 -5.78 -0.59
C LEU A 91 -14.79 -5.49 -1.72
N PHE A 92 -15.24 -4.83 -2.78
CA PHE A 92 -14.35 -4.40 -3.86
C PHE A 92 -13.42 -3.26 -3.40
N TYR A 93 -13.88 -2.43 -2.46
CA TYR A 93 -13.09 -1.36 -1.84
C TYR A 93 -12.29 -1.82 -0.62
N VAL A 94 -12.92 -2.54 0.29
CA VAL A 94 -12.38 -2.96 1.59
C VAL A 94 -11.87 -4.38 1.49
N GLY A 95 -10.55 -4.56 1.57
CA GLY A 95 -9.90 -5.87 1.58
C GLY A 95 -9.36 -6.34 0.23
N ARG A 96 -9.53 -5.53 -0.83
CA ARG A 96 -8.75 -5.70 -2.06
C ARG A 96 -7.38 -5.04 -1.88
N HIS A 97 -6.35 -5.76 -2.31
CA HIS A 97 -5.01 -5.21 -2.46
C HIS A 97 -4.66 -5.16 -3.94
N ASN A 98 -3.89 -4.16 -4.34
CA ASN A 98 -3.34 -4.05 -5.68
C ASN A 98 -1.82 -4.15 -5.58
N ILE A 99 -1.23 -4.92 -6.48
CA ILE A 99 0.23 -5.06 -6.57
C ILE A 99 0.71 -3.96 -7.52
N ASP A 100 1.52 -3.04 -7.01
CA ASP A 100 1.99 -1.87 -7.75
C ASP A 100 3.35 -2.13 -8.40
N ALA A 101 4.19 -2.92 -7.73
CA ALA A 101 5.49 -3.33 -8.24
C ALA A 101 5.94 -4.67 -7.65
N GLU A 102 6.81 -5.37 -8.37
CA GLU A 102 7.43 -6.61 -7.90
C GLU A 102 8.95 -6.56 -8.12
N ASP A 103 9.71 -7.12 -7.19
CA ASP A 103 11.15 -7.35 -7.33
C ASP A 103 11.53 -8.68 -6.68
N GLY A 104 11.89 -9.67 -7.49
CA GLY A 104 12.19 -11.02 -7.02
C GLY A 104 11.04 -11.61 -6.20
N ASP A 105 11.30 -11.96 -4.94
CA ASP A 105 10.30 -12.49 -3.99
C ASP A 105 9.49 -11.40 -3.29
N TYR A 106 9.74 -10.12 -3.55
CA TYR A 106 9.09 -9.02 -2.85
C TYR A 106 8.08 -8.30 -3.74
N VAL A 107 7.07 -7.72 -3.10
CA VAL A 107 6.02 -6.94 -3.76
C VAL A 107 5.74 -5.67 -2.97
N LEU A 108 5.56 -4.58 -3.68
CA LEU A 108 4.92 -3.38 -3.17
C LEU A 108 3.44 -3.50 -3.50
N TYR A 109 2.59 -3.43 -2.48
CA TYR A 109 1.16 -3.47 -2.67
C TYR A 109 0.48 -2.38 -1.85
N HIS A 110 -0.64 -1.87 -2.34
CA HIS A 110 -1.49 -0.98 -1.59
C HIS A 110 -2.84 -1.59 -1.27
N THR A 111 -3.38 -1.19 -0.12
CA THR A 111 -4.77 -1.42 0.27
C THR A 111 -5.47 -0.08 0.40
N ARG A 112 -6.72 -0.01 -0.07
CA ARG A 112 -7.58 1.17 0.13
C ARG A 112 -8.54 0.90 1.29
N GLY A 113 -8.74 1.91 2.13
CA GLY A 113 -9.72 1.88 3.20
C GLY A 113 -11.15 2.06 2.69
N LEU A 114 -12.11 1.98 3.61
CA LEU A 114 -13.50 2.38 3.36
C LEU A 114 -13.53 3.85 2.90
N MET A 115 -14.34 4.18 1.89
CA MET A 115 -14.59 5.56 1.41
C MET A 115 -13.38 6.30 0.78
N MET A 116 -12.59 5.66 -0.08
CA MET A 116 -11.46 6.31 -0.79
C MET A 116 -10.45 6.98 0.16
N ALA A 117 -10.25 6.41 1.36
CA ALA A 117 -9.13 6.80 2.20
C ALA A 117 -7.81 6.65 1.44
N ALA A 118 -6.82 7.48 1.78
CA ALA A 118 -5.51 7.46 1.16
C ALA A 118 -4.95 6.02 1.10
N PRO A 119 -4.41 5.58 -0.05
CA PRO A 119 -3.86 4.23 -0.17
C PRO A 119 -2.73 4.00 0.82
N HIS A 120 -2.76 2.84 1.50
CA HIS A 120 -1.67 2.42 2.37
C HIS A 120 -0.77 1.45 1.62
N TYR A 121 0.46 1.88 1.31
CA TYR A 121 1.46 1.07 0.61
C TYR A 121 2.32 0.30 1.62
N ALA A 122 2.38 -1.01 1.46
CA ALA A 122 3.12 -1.91 2.31
C ALA A 122 4.03 -2.83 1.49
N LEU A 123 5.13 -3.23 2.10
CA LEU A 123 6.02 -4.24 1.57
C LEU A 123 5.49 -5.63 1.95
N GLY A 124 5.50 -6.55 1.00
CA GLY A 124 5.15 -7.95 1.23
C GLY A 124 6.17 -8.90 0.62
N LYS A 125 6.26 -10.10 1.16
CA LYS A 125 7.03 -11.21 0.60
C LYS A 125 6.10 -12.25 -0.02
N LYS A 126 6.38 -12.66 -1.25
CA LYS A 126 5.67 -13.73 -1.95
C LYS A 126 6.03 -15.08 -1.34
N GLU A 127 5.02 -15.83 -0.92
CA GLU A 127 5.14 -17.18 -0.38
C GLU A 127 4.12 -18.09 -1.09
N GLY A 128 4.45 -18.52 -2.30
CA GLY A 128 3.57 -19.36 -3.11
C GLY A 128 2.27 -18.65 -3.49
N LEU A 129 1.15 -19.09 -2.90
CA LEU A 129 -0.18 -18.49 -3.10
C LEU A 129 -0.42 -17.25 -2.22
N PHE A 130 0.48 -16.96 -1.30
CA PHE A 130 0.32 -15.90 -0.32
C PHE A 130 1.29 -14.74 -0.53
N ILE A 131 0.91 -13.59 0.00
CA ILE A 131 1.79 -12.48 0.34
C ILE A 131 1.81 -12.43 1.86
N ARG A 132 3.00 -12.49 2.45
CA ARG A 132 3.23 -12.20 3.86
C ARG A 132 3.53 -10.71 4.01
N PRO A 133 2.64 -9.91 4.65
CA PRO A 133 2.91 -8.53 4.97
C PRO A 133 4.18 -8.40 5.81
N MET A 134 4.98 -7.39 5.50
CA MET A 134 6.11 -6.99 6.32
C MET A 134 5.72 -5.75 7.13
N ALA A 135 6.41 -5.51 8.26
CA ALA A 135 6.19 -4.33 9.09
C ALA A 135 6.76 -3.03 8.47
N LYS A 136 6.90 -2.97 7.14
CA LYS A 136 7.50 -1.87 6.40
C LYS A 136 6.47 -1.32 5.42
N SER A 137 6.27 -0.01 5.47
CA SER A 137 5.33 0.72 4.63
C SER A 137 5.99 1.97 4.06
N VAL A 138 5.41 2.49 2.99
CA VAL A 138 5.85 3.72 2.34
C VAL A 138 4.68 4.69 2.34
N ARG A 139 4.96 5.97 2.62
CA ARG A 139 3.97 7.03 2.46
C ARG A 139 3.98 7.49 1.02
N ILE A 140 2.92 7.18 0.30
CA ILE A 140 2.70 7.60 -1.08
C ILE A 140 1.30 8.19 -1.12
N ASN A 141 1.21 9.52 -1.26
CA ASN A 141 -0.07 10.20 -1.40
C ASN A 141 -0.43 10.29 -2.89
N ASP A 142 -0.66 9.15 -3.52
CA ASP A 142 -1.12 9.09 -4.90
C ASP A 142 -2.62 8.82 -4.93
N TYR A 143 -3.39 9.77 -5.47
CA TYR A 143 -4.80 9.54 -5.82
C TYR A 143 -4.92 8.95 -7.23
N ASP A 144 -3.87 9.05 -8.04
CA ASP A 144 -3.80 8.50 -9.38
C ASP A 144 -3.28 7.06 -9.36
N ASN A 145 -3.62 6.30 -10.41
CA ASN A 145 -3.12 4.94 -10.60
C ASN A 145 -1.76 4.97 -11.33
N GLY A 146 -0.81 5.76 -10.80
CA GLY A 146 0.54 5.83 -11.34
C GLY A 146 1.24 4.47 -11.23
N LYS A 147 1.94 4.07 -12.30
CA LYS A 147 2.79 2.88 -12.25
C LYS A 147 4.13 3.27 -11.65
N MET A 148 4.66 2.47 -10.73
CA MET A 148 6.00 2.69 -10.18
C MET A 148 7.07 2.56 -11.27
N ASP A 149 7.96 3.54 -11.37
CA ASP A 149 9.07 3.53 -12.33
C ASP A 149 10.22 2.66 -11.84
N CYS A 150 10.50 2.74 -10.54
CA CYS A 150 11.52 1.92 -9.89
C CYS A 150 10.98 1.35 -8.59
N PHE A 151 11.23 0.06 -8.37
CA PHE A 151 11.07 -0.60 -7.09
C PHE A 151 12.10 -1.72 -6.99
N LYS A 152 12.91 -1.68 -5.94
CA LYS A 152 13.98 -2.64 -5.71
C LYS A 152 14.12 -3.00 -4.23
N VAL A 153 14.38 -4.27 -3.97
CA VAL A 153 14.64 -4.79 -2.63
C VAL A 153 16.04 -5.41 -2.60
N ASP A 154 16.96 -4.69 -1.97
CA ASP A 154 18.33 -5.14 -1.81
C ASP A 154 18.50 -5.82 -0.44
N THR A 155 18.41 -7.15 -0.44
CA THR A 155 18.60 -7.96 0.76
C THR A 155 20.05 -8.08 1.23
N LEU A 156 21.02 -7.71 0.39
CA LEU A 156 22.44 -7.68 0.73
C LEU A 156 22.73 -6.42 1.56
N ARG A 157 22.34 -5.25 1.04
CA ARG A 157 22.48 -3.97 1.73
C ARG A 157 21.41 -3.73 2.80
N GLY A 158 20.38 -4.57 2.85
CA GLY A 158 19.33 -4.48 3.85
C GLY A 158 18.41 -3.28 3.64
N CYS A 159 18.15 -2.88 2.40
CA CYS A 159 17.29 -1.76 2.06
C CYS A 159 16.23 -2.13 1.02
N PHE A 160 15.23 -1.27 0.90
CA PHE A 160 14.36 -1.23 -0.26
C PHE A 160 14.11 0.21 -0.66
N TYR A 161 13.98 0.45 -1.94
CA TYR A 161 13.88 1.78 -2.50
C TYR A 161 13.00 1.79 -3.74
N GLY A 162 12.52 2.97 -4.10
CA GLY A 162 11.72 3.14 -5.28
C GLY A 162 11.51 4.60 -5.62
N LEU A 163 11.00 4.82 -6.83
CA LEU A 163 10.58 6.14 -7.30
C LEU A 163 9.42 6.01 -8.29
N ASN A 164 8.62 7.07 -8.34
CA ASN A 164 7.53 7.28 -9.27
C ASN A 164 7.58 8.73 -9.75
N SER A 165 7.67 8.91 -11.06
CA SER A 165 7.70 10.21 -11.75
C SER A 165 6.33 10.63 -12.31
N GLY A 166 5.28 9.85 -12.02
CA GLY A 166 3.88 10.14 -12.38
C GLY A 166 3.28 11.36 -11.67
N GLY A 167 1.94 11.39 -11.59
CA GLY A 167 1.18 12.53 -11.07
C GLY A 167 1.61 12.96 -9.66
N ALA A 168 1.60 12.02 -8.71
CA ALA A 168 2.23 12.21 -7.40
C ALA A 168 3.66 11.69 -7.44
N GLN A 169 4.60 12.62 -7.52
CA GLN A 169 6.01 12.29 -7.57
C GLN A 169 6.45 11.75 -6.21
N VAL A 170 7.01 10.54 -6.16
CA VAL A 170 7.49 9.97 -4.90
C VAL A 170 8.84 9.29 -5.03
N SER A 171 9.65 9.35 -3.98
CA SER A 171 10.87 8.57 -3.90
C SER A 171 11.21 8.19 -2.46
N TRP A 172 11.80 7.01 -2.28
CA TRP A 172 12.15 6.56 -0.94
C TRP A 172 13.34 5.61 -0.93
N VAL A 173 14.06 5.62 0.20
CA VAL A 173 15.08 4.62 0.54
C VAL A 173 14.92 4.30 2.03
N LEU A 174 14.56 3.04 2.32
CA LEU A 174 14.16 2.62 3.66
C LEU A 174 14.90 1.35 4.10
N PRO A 175 15.17 1.18 5.41
CA PRO A 175 15.84 0.00 5.94
C PRO A 175 14.88 -1.20 5.98
N LEU A 176 15.32 -2.31 5.39
CA LEU A 176 14.75 -3.63 5.54
C LEU A 176 15.32 -4.36 6.77
N ASP A 177 16.64 -4.30 6.94
CA ASP A 177 17.41 -4.90 8.03
C ASP A 177 18.39 -3.85 8.57
N SER A 178 18.17 -3.38 9.80
CA SER A 178 18.95 -2.27 10.37
C SER A 178 20.45 -2.59 10.47
N ILE A 179 20.83 -3.84 10.74
CA ILE A 179 22.23 -4.21 10.93
C ILE A 179 22.97 -4.09 9.60
N LYS A 180 22.40 -4.69 8.54
CA LYS A 180 22.98 -4.61 7.20
C LYS A 180 22.93 -3.18 6.65
N TYR A 181 21.82 -2.49 6.85
CA TYR A 181 21.65 -1.11 6.41
C TYR A 181 22.74 -0.18 6.96
N HIS A 182 23.06 -0.34 8.26
CA HIS A 182 24.15 0.39 8.90
C HIS A 182 25.54 -0.07 8.41
N GLN A 183 25.73 -1.38 8.19
CA GLN A 183 26.99 -1.93 7.69
C GLN A 183 27.37 -1.38 6.31
N TYR A 184 26.40 -1.11 5.44
CA TYR A 184 26.59 -0.57 4.09
C TYR A 184 26.28 0.95 4.02
N ALA A 185 26.57 1.70 5.08
CA ALA A 185 26.18 3.10 5.20
C ALA A 185 26.65 4.02 4.06
N GLU A 186 27.90 3.85 3.59
CA GLU A 186 28.46 4.65 2.49
C GLU A 186 27.66 4.43 1.19
N ASP A 187 27.51 3.16 0.78
CA ASP A 187 26.70 2.75 -0.38
C ASP A 187 25.25 3.25 -0.31
N ILE A 188 24.63 3.18 0.88
CA ILE A 188 23.26 3.62 1.09
C ILE A 188 23.13 5.14 0.99
N THR A 189 24.13 5.88 1.49
CA THR A 189 24.14 7.34 1.38
C THR A 189 24.28 7.78 -0.07
N GLU A 190 25.15 7.13 -0.84
CA GLU A 190 25.24 7.35 -2.29
C GLU A 190 23.94 6.99 -3.02
N LEU A 191 23.25 5.91 -2.59
CA LEU A 191 21.96 5.52 -3.13
C LEU A 191 20.88 6.58 -2.85
N ILE A 192 20.82 7.12 -1.62
CA ILE A 192 19.90 8.21 -1.25
C ILE A 192 20.13 9.41 -2.16
N ASP A 193 21.38 9.84 -2.31
CA ASP A 193 21.74 10.98 -3.16
C ASP A 193 21.40 10.68 -4.63
N SER A 194 21.67 9.47 -5.14
CA SER A 194 21.33 9.09 -6.51
C SER A 194 19.83 9.07 -6.78
N ILE A 195 19.01 8.56 -5.85
CA ILE A 195 17.55 8.52 -5.99
C ILE A 195 16.98 9.94 -5.94
N TYR A 196 17.48 10.78 -5.05
CA TYR A 196 17.13 12.19 -5.00
C TYR A 196 17.52 12.93 -6.28
N GLN A 197 18.71 12.70 -6.84
CA GLN A 197 19.16 13.41 -8.05
C GLN A 197 18.44 12.92 -9.32
N ALA A 198 18.01 11.66 -9.37
CA ALA A 198 17.21 11.14 -10.48
C ALA A 198 15.86 11.88 -10.60
N GLN A 199 15.37 12.41 -9.48
CA GLN A 199 14.14 13.15 -9.41
C GLN A 199 14.31 14.20 -8.31
N PRO A 200 14.91 15.37 -8.60
CA PRO A 200 15.14 16.39 -7.58
C PRO A 200 13.82 16.96 -7.08
N LEU A 201 13.73 17.08 -5.77
CA LEU A 201 12.47 17.26 -5.03
C LEU A 201 12.07 18.73 -5.02
N PHE A 202 10.77 19.03 -4.85
CA PHE A 202 10.10 20.34 -5.00
C PHE A 202 9.51 20.68 -6.38
N ARG A 203 8.66 19.81 -6.93
CA ARG A 203 7.59 20.19 -7.88
C ARG A 203 6.23 20.04 -7.21
N ASP A 204 5.19 20.70 -7.75
CA ASP A 204 3.88 21.00 -7.12
C ASP A 204 3.11 19.85 -6.43
N TYR A 205 3.55 18.59 -6.53
CA TYR A 205 2.95 17.44 -5.82
C TYR A 205 4.00 16.35 -5.57
N TYR A 206 4.71 16.44 -4.43
CA TYR A 206 5.85 15.56 -4.13
C TYR A 206 5.86 15.00 -2.70
N HIS A 207 6.20 13.70 -2.55
CA HIS A 207 6.52 13.08 -1.25
C HIS A 207 7.78 12.23 -1.27
N GLY A 208 8.67 12.45 -0.30
CA GLY A 208 9.92 11.71 -0.19
C GLY A 208 10.17 11.18 1.20
N THR A 209 10.66 9.96 1.34
CA THR A 209 11.07 9.43 2.65
C THR A 209 12.43 8.75 2.54
N PHE A 210 13.43 9.29 3.21
CA PHE A 210 14.77 8.70 3.26
C PHE A 210 15.18 8.49 4.72
N VAL A 211 15.82 7.37 5.01
CA VAL A 211 16.33 7.07 6.35
C VAL A 211 17.85 6.96 6.28
N PHE A 212 18.56 7.76 7.07
CA PHE A 212 20.01 7.74 7.10
C PHE A 212 20.54 6.48 7.80
N PRO A 213 21.57 5.81 7.26
CA PRO A 213 22.01 4.50 7.75
C PRO A 213 22.77 4.53 9.07
N ASP A 214 23.33 5.67 9.45
CA ASP A 214 24.19 5.82 10.61
C ASP A 214 23.39 6.00 11.92
N ASN A 215 22.37 6.86 11.91
CA ASN A 215 21.56 7.19 13.10
C ASN A 215 20.08 6.85 12.93
N PHE A 216 19.67 6.30 11.78
CA PHE A 216 18.28 6.03 11.43
C PHE A 216 17.37 7.26 11.50
N ALA A 217 17.93 8.46 11.38
CA ALA A 217 17.14 9.67 11.24
C ALA A 217 16.35 9.61 9.93
N GLU A 218 15.08 9.97 9.99
CA GLU A 218 14.16 9.98 8.87
C GLU A 218 14.00 11.41 8.37
N ILE A 219 14.17 11.60 7.07
CA ILE A 219 13.82 12.84 6.40
C ILE A 219 12.62 12.60 5.49
N ASN A 220 11.55 13.33 5.77
CA ASN A 220 10.32 13.34 5.01
C ASN A 220 10.18 14.66 4.27
N TYR A 221 9.96 14.58 2.98
CA TYR A 221 9.66 15.71 2.12
C TYR A 221 8.16 15.68 1.81
N ASP A 222 7.53 16.82 1.98
CA ASP A 222 6.18 17.14 1.53
C ASP A 222 6.27 18.29 0.51
N SER A 223 5.17 18.60 -0.15
CA SER A 223 5.07 19.67 -1.17
C SER A 223 5.42 21.05 -0.60
N TYR A 224 5.30 21.24 0.72
CA TYR A 224 5.50 22.54 1.38
C TYR A 224 6.51 22.51 2.53
N SER A 225 6.92 21.33 2.99
CA SER A 225 7.76 21.20 4.18
C SER A 225 8.71 20.01 4.11
N ILE A 226 9.80 20.11 4.87
CA ILE A 226 10.75 19.03 5.08
C ILE A 226 10.77 18.72 6.56
N ASN A 227 10.38 17.51 6.95
CA ASN A 227 10.47 17.04 8.32
C ASN A 227 11.72 16.18 8.47
N TYR A 228 12.52 16.48 9.49
CA TYR A 228 13.68 15.70 9.90
C TYR A 228 13.44 15.19 11.31
N GLU A 229 13.34 13.88 11.47
CA GLU A 229 13.07 13.21 12.73
C GLU A 229 14.27 12.34 13.09
N ASP A 230 14.80 12.51 14.30
CA ASP A 230 15.75 11.58 14.89
C ASP A 230 15.24 11.09 16.25
N SER A 231 16.04 10.28 16.96
CA SER A 231 15.64 9.68 18.23
C SER A 231 15.25 10.69 19.34
N ILE A 232 15.58 11.98 19.20
CA ILE A 232 15.46 12.98 20.26
C ILE A 232 14.67 14.22 19.78
N ASN A 233 14.74 14.55 18.49
CA ASN A 233 14.24 15.81 17.95
C ASN A 233 13.34 15.56 16.75
N TYR A 234 12.28 16.36 16.70
CA TYR A 234 11.46 16.51 15.50
C TYR A 234 11.64 17.92 14.99
N ASN A 235 12.25 18.06 13.81
CA ASN A 235 12.50 19.36 13.22
C ASN A 235 11.79 19.49 11.88
N THR A 236 11.31 20.69 11.56
CA THR A 236 10.61 20.96 10.30
C THR A 236 11.20 22.20 9.65
N ILE A 237 11.33 22.17 8.33
CA ILE A 237 11.61 23.33 7.47
C ILE A 237 10.35 23.56 6.65
N ASP A 238 9.63 24.64 6.92
CA ASP A 238 8.49 25.07 6.13
C ASP A 238 8.93 26.16 5.16
N ARG A 239 8.56 26.02 3.88
CA ARG A 239 8.78 27.09 2.91
C ARG A 239 7.67 28.13 3.10
N LEU A 240 8.07 29.36 3.43
CA LEU A 240 7.15 30.49 3.48
C LEU A 240 7.12 31.16 2.09
N ASP A 241 6.01 31.84 1.76
CA ASP A 241 5.95 32.68 0.56
C ASP A 241 7.09 33.72 0.58
N GLY A 242 8.01 33.65 -0.40
CA GLY A 242 9.22 34.48 -0.52
C GLY A 242 10.54 33.73 -0.35
N ASP A 243 11.65 34.46 -0.12
CA ASP A 243 13.01 33.90 0.01
C ASP A 243 13.36 33.47 1.46
N SER A 244 12.36 33.03 2.22
CA SER A 244 12.52 32.68 3.64
C SER A 244 12.01 31.28 3.98
N LEU A 245 12.73 30.62 4.88
CA LEU A 245 12.40 29.33 5.47
C LEU A 245 12.02 29.54 6.93
N ARG A 246 10.99 28.85 7.41
CA ARG A 246 10.71 28.71 8.83
C ARG A 246 11.27 27.38 9.29
N VAL A 247 12.21 27.42 10.23
CA VAL A 247 12.77 26.23 10.86
C VAL A 247 12.16 26.08 12.24
N THR A 248 11.41 25.00 12.43
CA THR A 248 10.82 24.61 13.70
C THR A 248 11.66 23.50 14.31
N ILE A 249 12.12 23.69 15.55
CA ILE A 249 12.88 22.71 16.32
C ILE A 249 12.02 22.29 17.50
N ILE A 250 11.67 21.01 17.56
CA ILE A 250 10.90 20.44 18.67
C ILE A 250 11.82 19.52 19.48
N ASN A 251 12.26 20.02 20.63
CA ASN A 251 13.04 19.28 21.62
C ASN A 251 12.73 19.83 23.02
N ASN A 252 11.96 19.08 23.81
CA ASN A 252 11.49 19.50 25.15
C ASN A 252 10.80 20.89 25.19
N GLY A 253 10.35 21.39 24.04
CA GLY A 253 9.82 22.72 23.77
C GLY A 253 9.72 22.96 22.25
N ILE A 254 9.11 24.07 21.83
CA ILE A 254 8.99 24.45 20.41
C ILE A 254 9.74 25.76 20.19
N ILE A 255 10.69 25.77 19.26
CA ILE A 255 11.45 26.96 18.85
C ILE A 255 11.25 27.15 17.36
N GLU A 256 10.80 28.34 16.94
CA GLU A 256 10.67 28.72 15.54
C GLU A 256 11.69 29.80 15.18
N LEU A 257 12.48 29.57 14.14
CA LEU A 257 13.55 30.47 13.69
C LEU A 257 13.42 30.75 12.19
N PRO A 258 13.46 32.02 11.76
CA PRO A 258 13.49 32.36 10.34
C PRO A 258 14.91 32.23 9.78
N TYR A 259 15.03 31.67 8.58
CA TYR A 259 16.28 31.56 7.83
C TYR A 259 16.10 32.04 6.38
N PRO A 260 17.11 32.64 5.75
CA PRO A 260 17.13 32.82 4.30
C PRO A 260 17.06 31.47 3.56
N ILE A 261 16.43 31.43 2.38
CA ILE A 261 16.29 30.20 1.58
C ILE A 261 17.63 29.51 1.26
N ASP A 262 18.68 30.29 1.05
CA ASP A 262 20.02 29.79 0.73
C ASP A 262 20.75 29.14 1.93
N SER A 263 20.15 29.16 3.12
CA SER A 263 20.79 28.65 4.36
C SER A 263 21.00 27.13 4.36
N VAL A 264 20.24 26.39 3.54
CA VAL A 264 20.20 24.92 3.54
C VAL A 264 20.71 24.33 2.20
N GLY A 265 21.44 25.11 1.41
CA GLY A 265 21.98 24.66 0.12
C GLY A 265 20.86 24.29 -0.87
N ASN A 266 21.01 23.17 -1.58
CA ASN A 266 20.03 22.67 -2.55
C ASN A 266 18.91 21.81 -1.91
N LEU A 267 18.73 21.85 -0.59
CA LEU A 267 17.73 21.06 0.15
C LEU A 267 17.83 19.54 -0.09
N THR A 268 19.01 19.06 -0.48
CA THR A 268 19.28 17.62 -0.58
C THR A 268 19.24 16.96 0.80
N PRO A 269 18.99 15.64 0.90
CA PRO A 269 18.94 14.95 2.18
C PRO A 269 20.19 15.21 3.02
N LYS A 270 21.36 15.15 2.38
CA LYS A 270 22.66 15.40 3.01
C LYS A 270 22.81 16.83 3.54
N GLU A 271 22.39 17.84 2.77
CA GLU A 271 22.49 19.25 3.19
C GLU A 271 21.52 19.56 4.33
N VAL A 272 20.27 19.10 4.26
CA VAL A 272 19.27 19.26 5.32
C VAL A 272 19.75 18.62 6.62
N ARG A 273 20.27 17.38 6.54
CA ARG A 273 20.87 16.71 7.68
C ARG A 273 22.02 17.52 8.26
N THR A 274 22.97 17.94 7.43
CA THR A 274 24.14 18.73 7.86
C THR A 274 23.71 20.04 8.54
N PHE A 275 22.66 20.68 8.01
CA PHE A 275 22.08 21.88 8.60
C PHE A 275 21.54 21.62 10.01
N PHE A 276 20.72 20.58 10.20
CA PHE A 276 20.20 20.23 11.53
C PHE A 276 21.25 19.74 12.51
N GLU A 277 22.27 19.01 12.05
CA GLU A 277 23.41 18.62 12.90
C GLU A 277 24.21 19.85 13.36
N LYS A 278 24.42 20.84 12.49
CA LYS A 278 25.06 22.11 12.86
C LYS A 278 24.22 22.89 13.88
N LEU A 279 22.89 22.89 13.74
CA LEU A 279 22.00 23.53 14.71
C LEU A 279 22.07 22.85 16.09
N LYS A 280 22.37 21.55 16.15
CA LYS A 280 22.57 20.81 17.42
C LYS A 280 23.96 21.02 18.01
N GLY A 281 24.99 21.06 17.17
CA GLY A 281 26.39 21.25 17.58
C GLY A 281 26.74 22.70 17.90
N GLY A 282 25.96 23.65 17.41
CA GLY A 282 26.04 25.06 17.78
C GLY A 282 25.43 25.27 19.16
N LYS A 283 26.28 25.25 20.20
CA LYS A 283 25.94 25.96 21.44
C LYS A 283 25.61 27.40 21.08
N GLN A 284 24.38 27.82 21.33
CA GLN A 284 24.02 29.24 21.45
C GLN A 284 24.89 29.91 22.51
#